data_AF-J0D7F0-F1
#
_entry.id   AF-J0D7F0-F1
#
_cell.length_a   1.000
_cell.length_b   1.000
_cell.length_c   1.000
_cell.angle_alpha   90.00
_cell.angle_beta   90.00
_cell.angle_gamma   90.00
#
_symmetry.space_group_name_H-M   'P 1'
#
loop_
_entity.id
_entity.type
_entity.pdbx_description
1 polymer ?
#
loop_
_entity_poly.entity_id
_entity_poly.type
_entity_poly.pdbx_seq_one_letter_code
_entity_poly.pdbx_strand_id
1 'polypeptide(L)'
;MVALHAERIVSLNIRIACELGLSEFFGQFQSMPYLRSLTVYYTGFPGEEYRQSEVVPLVRPIRMPSLTYLELDDEVYFPDPMFVQLPRLSYLRVSFTATEELGSILSACPGLRTLDVFPFYPQEMFLISQNDARELRDLTQRVPVIRLLDVKGGVLESALDTFSIRDRSVFELDCADLRPFQDPRALEILSHVAHPLRLAV
;
A
#
# COMPACT_ATOMS: atom_id res chain seq x y z
N MET A 1 5.43 23.57 24.82
CA MET A 1 5.30 22.41 25.72
C MET A 1 4.82 21.15 24.98
N VAL A 2 5.25 20.93 23.73
CA VAL A 2 4.86 19.78 22.87
C VAL A 2 6.03 18.79 22.67
N ALA A 3 7.26 19.24 22.85
CA ALA A 3 8.47 18.45 22.61
C ALA A 3 8.69 17.26 23.58
N LEU A 4 8.22 17.34 24.82
CA LEU A 4 8.48 16.34 25.87
C LEU A 4 7.75 14.99 25.68
N HIS A 5 6.72 14.96 24.83
CA HIS A 5 5.95 13.74 24.60
C HIS A 5 6.31 13.00 23.31
N ALA A 6 6.88 13.70 22.32
CA ALA A 6 7.32 13.10 21.06
C ALA A 6 8.36 11.97 21.25
N GLU A 7 9.22 12.09 22.27
CA GLU A 7 10.21 11.07 22.63
C GLU A 7 9.63 9.82 23.30
N ARG A 8 8.32 9.76 23.53
CA ARG A 8 7.66 8.61 24.19
C ARG A 8 6.58 7.97 23.34
N ILE A 9 6.18 8.60 22.25
CA ILE A 9 5.15 8.08 21.36
C ILE A 9 5.77 6.99 20.49
N VAL A 10 5.28 5.76 20.68
CA VAL A 10 5.73 4.57 19.94
C VAL A 10 4.70 4.14 18.88
N SER A 11 3.43 4.40 19.14
CA SER A 11 2.34 4.11 18.21
C SER A 11 1.38 5.28 18.17
N LEU A 12 0.85 5.57 16.98
CA LEU A 12 -0.04 6.69 16.76
C LEU A 12 -1.10 6.32 15.73
N ASN A 13 -2.35 6.63 16.03
CA ASN A 13 -3.51 6.38 15.20
C ASN A 13 -4.19 7.73 14.91
N ILE A 14 -4.22 8.14 13.65
CA ILE A 14 -4.82 9.40 13.21
C ILE A 14 -6.07 9.10 12.39
N ARG A 15 -7.06 9.95 12.60
CA ARG A 15 -8.23 10.10 11.74
C ARG A 15 -8.15 11.47 11.08
N ILE A 16 -8.06 11.52 9.76
CA ILE A 16 -8.06 12.75 8.97
C ILE A 16 -9.38 12.87 8.21
N ALA A 17 -10.00 14.05 8.26
CA ALA A 17 -11.24 14.31 7.52
C ALA A 17 -10.99 14.93 6.12
N CYS A 18 -9.73 15.25 5.80
CA CYS A 18 -9.32 15.79 4.51
C CYS A 18 -7.95 15.21 4.12
N GLU A 19 -7.67 15.12 2.82
CA GLU A 19 -6.30 14.92 2.35
C GLU A 19 -5.47 16.13 2.75
N LEU A 20 -4.58 15.94 3.71
CA LEU A 20 -3.42 16.80 3.88
C LEU A 20 -2.40 16.40 2.80
N GLY A 21 -1.50 17.30 2.40
CA GLY A 21 -0.30 16.87 1.68
C GLY A 21 0.43 15.83 2.54
N LEU A 22 0.21 14.54 2.27
CA LEU A 22 0.60 13.45 3.18
C LEU A 22 2.10 13.45 3.40
N SER A 23 2.83 13.83 2.36
CA SER A 23 4.21 14.26 2.40
C SER A 23 4.51 15.23 3.56
N GLU A 24 3.93 16.43 3.60
CA GLU A 24 4.14 17.40 4.69
C GLU A 24 3.69 16.87 6.06
N PHE A 25 2.57 16.14 6.07
CA PHE A 25 2.03 15.48 7.26
C PHE A 25 3.04 14.49 7.86
N PHE A 26 3.66 13.64 7.03
CA PHE A 26 4.70 12.72 7.45
C PHE A 26 5.96 13.44 7.93
N GLY A 27 6.26 14.62 7.38
CA GLY A 27 7.34 15.49 7.84
C GLY A 27 7.23 15.84 9.32
N GLN A 28 6.02 15.94 9.87
CA GLN A 28 5.81 16.22 11.30
C GLN A 28 6.34 15.09 12.20
N PHE A 29 6.29 13.84 11.72
CA PHE A 29 6.74 12.67 12.47
C PHE A 29 8.24 12.38 12.35
N GLN A 30 8.96 13.10 11.48
CA GLN A 30 10.43 12.98 11.38
C GLN A 30 11.13 13.26 12.71
N SER A 31 10.52 14.09 13.56
CA SER A 31 11.02 14.44 14.90
C SER A 31 10.64 13.43 15.99
N MET A 32 9.96 12.31 15.66
CA MET A 32 9.54 11.28 16.61
C MET A 32 10.44 10.03 16.51
N PRO A 33 11.60 10.02 17.21
CA PRO A 33 12.62 8.97 17.02
C PRO A 33 12.19 7.58 17.49
N TYR A 34 11.09 7.46 18.23
CA TYR A 34 10.58 6.19 18.75
C TYR A 34 9.28 5.73 18.10
N LEU A 35 8.72 6.49 17.15
CA LEU A 35 7.50 6.11 16.46
C LEU A 35 7.77 4.86 15.60
N ARG A 36 7.13 3.75 15.96
CA ARG A 36 7.27 2.43 15.32
C ARG A 36 6.03 2.02 14.55
N SER A 37 4.87 2.55 14.93
CA SER A 37 3.57 2.22 14.35
C SER A 37 2.80 3.51 14.06
N LEU A 38 2.39 3.66 12.82
CA LEU A 38 1.56 4.77 12.36
C LEU A 38 0.37 4.18 11.61
N THR A 39 -0.82 4.58 12.01
CA THR A 39 -2.04 4.27 11.27
C THR A 39 -2.78 5.54 10.93
N VAL A 40 -3.20 5.69 9.68
CA VAL A 40 -3.91 6.87 9.19
C VAL A 40 -5.20 6.43 8.50
N TYR A 41 -6.32 6.91 9.01
CA TYR A 41 -7.66 6.64 8.48
C TYR A 41 -8.26 7.90 7.89
N TYR A 42 -8.93 7.75 6.75
CA TYR A 42 -9.75 8.83 6.22
C TYR A 42 -11.14 8.76 6.85
N THR A 43 -11.67 9.91 7.25
CA THR A 43 -13.01 10.04 7.82
C THR A 43 -13.85 11.08 7.07
N GLY A 44 -13.41 11.49 5.89
CA GLY A 44 -14.21 12.35 5.01
C GLY A 44 -15.30 11.56 4.29
N PHE A 45 -16.09 12.25 3.48
CA PHE A 45 -17.18 11.61 2.74
C PHE A 45 -16.65 10.89 1.50
N PRO A 46 -17.06 9.63 1.26
CA PRO A 46 -16.66 8.91 0.06
C PRO A 46 -17.14 9.66 -1.19
N GLY A 47 -16.25 9.92 -2.14
CA GLY A 47 -16.59 10.55 -3.42
C GLY A 47 -16.69 12.08 -3.44
N GLU A 48 -16.25 12.79 -2.40
CA GLU A 48 -15.95 14.21 -2.56
C GLU A 48 -14.78 14.35 -3.53
N GLU A 49 -15.05 14.86 -4.74
CA GLU A 49 -14.04 15.10 -5.78
C GLU A 49 -12.89 15.91 -5.19
N TYR A 50 -11.73 15.24 -5.13
CA TYR A 50 -10.47 15.75 -4.64
C TYR A 50 -10.17 17.10 -5.29
N ARG A 51 -10.31 18.18 -4.53
CA ARG A 51 -9.56 19.39 -4.84
C ARG A 51 -8.12 19.06 -4.45
N GLN A 52 -7.33 18.63 -5.43
CA GLN A 52 -5.87 18.65 -5.34
C GLN A 52 -5.49 20.04 -4.83
N SER A 53 -5.31 20.15 -3.52
CA SER A 53 -4.75 21.35 -2.93
C SER A 53 -3.35 21.46 -3.52
N GLU A 54 -2.93 22.69 -3.89
CA GLU A 54 -1.62 22.92 -4.48
C GLU A 54 -0.56 22.12 -3.71
N VAL A 55 -0.04 21.07 -4.35
CA VAL A 55 0.99 20.22 -3.76
C VAL A 55 2.21 21.13 -3.64
N VAL A 56 2.45 21.64 -2.43
CA VAL A 56 3.68 22.36 -2.15
C VAL A 56 4.80 21.34 -2.34
N PRO A 57 5.69 21.55 -3.32
CA PRO A 57 6.74 20.58 -3.59
C PRO A 57 7.61 20.46 -2.33
N LEU A 58 7.71 19.24 -1.80
CA LEU A 58 8.57 18.99 -0.66
C LEU A 58 10.01 19.37 -1.02
N VAL A 59 10.59 20.24 -0.21
CA VAL A 59 11.97 20.73 -0.44
C VAL A 59 13.01 19.74 0.10
N ARG A 60 12.60 18.75 0.89
CA ARG A 60 13.50 17.82 1.60
C ARG A 60 12.92 16.42 1.72
N PRO A 61 13.76 15.37 1.64
CA PRO A 61 13.34 14.01 1.89
C PRO A 61 13.02 13.79 3.38
N ILE A 62 11.89 13.14 3.64
CA ILE A 62 11.40 12.73 4.94
C ILE A 62 11.90 11.31 5.20
N ARG A 63 12.51 11.14 6.38
CA ARG A 63 13.00 9.85 6.84
C ARG A 63 12.38 9.52 8.19
N MET A 64 11.78 8.35 8.30
CA MET A 64 11.25 7.83 9.56
C MET A 64 11.99 6.54 9.92
N PRO A 65 13.23 6.63 10.44
CA PRO A 65 14.14 5.48 10.56
C PRO A 65 13.69 4.44 11.60
N SER A 66 12.71 4.75 12.44
CA SER A 66 12.19 3.85 13.47
C SER A 66 10.83 3.24 13.12
N LEU A 67 10.17 3.71 12.06
CA LEU A 67 8.85 3.24 11.67
C LEU A 67 8.97 1.82 11.11
N THR A 68 8.25 0.88 11.73
CA THR A 68 8.24 -0.55 11.37
C THR A 68 6.88 -1.01 10.84
N TYR A 69 5.82 -0.26 11.15
CA TYR A 69 4.44 -0.56 10.79
C TYR A 69 3.78 0.73 10.28
N LEU A 70 3.27 0.69 9.06
CA LEU A 70 2.49 1.76 8.46
C LEU A 70 1.20 1.16 7.90
N GLU A 71 0.08 1.75 8.28
CA GLU A 71 -1.21 1.39 7.72
C GLU A 71 -1.92 2.65 7.25
N LEU A 72 -2.22 2.66 5.95
CA LEU A 72 -3.01 3.67 5.28
C LEU A 72 -4.32 3.01 4.87
N ASP A 73 -5.41 3.67 5.21
CA ASP A 73 -6.76 3.29 4.79
C ASP A 73 -6.90 3.36 3.27
N ASP A 74 -7.95 2.75 2.73
CA ASP A 74 -8.16 2.61 1.28
C ASP A 74 -8.20 3.96 0.54
N GLU A 75 -8.71 4.99 1.21
CA GLU A 75 -8.79 6.39 0.74
C GLU A 75 -7.54 7.24 1.06
N VAL A 76 -6.46 6.64 1.59
CA VAL A 76 -5.23 7.35 1.96
C VAL A 76 -4.05 6.83 1.12
N TYR A 77 -3.57 7.66 0.19
CA TYR A 77 -2.46 7.29 -0.68
C TYR A 77 -1.11 7.30 0.04
N PHE A 78 -0.15 6.55 -0.51
CA PHE A 78 1.23 6.64 -0.02
C PHE A 78 1.79 8.05 -0.30
N PRO A 79 2.48 8.68 0.66
CA PRO A 79 3.15 9.95 0.40
C PRO A 79 4.22 9.76 -0.69
N ASP A 80 4.43 10.76 -1.55
CA ASP A 80 5.33 10.64 -2.71
C ASP A 80 6.64 9.89 -2.37
N PRO A 81 6.85 8.69 -2.96
CA PRO A 81 8.00 7.84 -2.67
C PRO A 81 9.36 8.48 -2.98
N MET A 82 9.41 9.51 -3.83
CA MET A 82 10.63 10.27 -4.09
C MET A 82 11.09 11.02 -2.84
N PHE A 83 10.16 11.43 -2.00
CA PHE A 83 10.45 12.23 -0.81
C PHE A 83 10.37 11.43 0.48
N VAL A 84 9.72 10.27 0.50
CA VAL A 84 9.59 9.46 1.72
C VAL A 84 10.47 8.22 1.67
N GLN A 85 11.23 7.98 2.74
CA GLN A 85 12.09 6.80 2.88
C GLN A 85 11.86 6.14 4.24
N LEU A 86 11.46 4.86 4.22
CA LEU A 86 11.06 4.08 5.39
C LEU A 86 11.94 2.81 5.51
N PRO A 87 13.25 2.96 5.83
CA PRO A 87 14.23 1.89 5.67
C PRO A 87 14.04 0.70 6.62
N ARG A 88 13.26 0.87 7.70
CA ARG A 88 12.95 -0.19 8.67
C ARG A 88 11.51 -0.68 8.59
N LEU A 89 10.74 -0.21 7.62
CA LEU A 89 9.35 -0.62 7.49
C LEU A 89 9.28 -2.10 7.18
N SER A 90 8.52 -2.83 8.01
CA SER A 90 8.36 -4.28 7.90
C SER A 90 6.94 -4.66 7.49
N TYR A 91 5.96 -3.80 7.79
CA TYR A 91 4.56 -3.96 7.42
C TYR A 91 4.06 -2.66 6.77
N LEU A 92 3.38 -2.79 5.63
CA LEU A 92 2.72 -1.72 4.92
C LEU A 92 1.33 -2.17 4.49
N ARG A 93 0.30 -1.39 4.84
CA ARG A 93 -1.01 -1.43 4.18
C ARG A 93 -1.22 -0.16 3.37
N VAL A 94 -1.58 -0.29 2.11
CA VAL A 94 -1.65 0.87 1.20
C VAL A 94 -2.57 0.64 -0.01
N SER A 95 -3.14 1.72 -0.53
CA SER A 95 -3.78 1.76 -1.86
C SER A 95 -2.81 2.28 -2.91
N PHE A 96 -2.94 1.81 -4.13
CA PHE A 96 -2.22 2.37 -5.27
C PHE A 96 -3.11 2.36 -6.51
N THR A 97 -2.86 3.34 -7.38
CA THR A 97 -3.60 3.53 -8.63
C THR A 97 -2.89 2.89 -9.81
N ALA A 98 -1.55 2.86 -9.79
CA ALA A 98 -0.73 2.37 -10.90
C ALA A 98 0.41 1.45 -10.46
N THR A 99 0.87 0.60 -11.37
CA THR A 99 1.97 -0.33 -11.14
C THR A 99 3.32 0.38 -10.87
N GLU A 100 3.60 1.45 -11.60
CA GLU A 100 4.81 2.28 -11.39
C GLU A 100 4.85 2.91 -9.99
N GLU A 101 3.68 3.32 -9.49
CA GLU A 101 3.51 3.85 -8.14
C GLU A 101 3.91 2.80 -7.10
N LEU A 102 3.39 1.57 -7.22
CA LEU A 102 3.76 0.47 -6.33
C LEU A 102 5.26 0.17 -6.39
N GLY A 103 5.88 0.20 -7.57
CA GLY A 103 7.32 -0.01 -7.71
C GLY A 103 8.14 1.05 -6.97
N SER A 104 7.68 2.31 -7.01
CA SER A 104 8.27 3.42 -6.28
C SER A 104 8.08 3.27 -4.76
N ILE A 105 6.89 2.87 -4.29
CA ILE A 105 6.59 2.59 -2.88
C ILE A 105 7.52 1.47 -2.34
N LEU A 106 7.67 0.38 -3.09
CA LEU A 106 8.53 -0.74 -2.72
C LEU A 106 10.02 -0.38 -2.72
N SER A 107 10.41 0.64 -3.48
CA SER A 107 11.77 1.18 -3.47
C SER A 107 12.02 2.05 -2.23
N ALA A 108 11.01 2.78 -1.76
CA ALA A 108 11.05 3.55 -0.51
C ALA A 108 11.06 2.69 0.76
N CYS A 109 10.63 1.42 0.65
CA CYS A 109 10.49 0.47 1.76
C CYS A 109 11.35 -0.80 1.57
N PRO A 110 12.69 -0.71 1.54
CA PRO A 110 13.56 -1.84 1.18
C PRO A 110 13.54 -3.02 2.17
N GLY A 111 13.09 -2.81 3.41
CA GLY A 111 13.00 -3.82 4.46
C GLY A 111 11.65 -4.53 4.57
N LEU A 112 10.72 -4.26 3.65
CA LEU A 112 9.32 -4.68 3.76
C LEU A 112 9.18 -6.21 3.79
N ARG A 113 8.41 -6.72 4.74
CA ARG A 113 8.13 -8.15 4.92
C ARG A 113 6.69 -8.52 4.59
N THR A 114 5.76 -7.64 4.92
CA THR A 114 4.34 -7.83 4.70
C THR A 114 3.79 -6.63 3.94
N LEU A 115 3.10 -6.90 2.84
CA LEU A 115 2.41 -5.91 2.04
C LEU A 115 0.93 -6.28 1.92
N ASP A 116 0.08 -5.43 2.48
CA ASP A 116 -1.36 -5.52 2.34
C ASP A 116 -1.81 -4.42 1.37
N VAL A 117 -2.42 -4.76 0.25
CA VAL A 117 -2.73 -3.79 -0.81
C VAL A 117 -4.18 -3.81 -1.20
N PHE A 118 -4.75 -2.62 -1.38
CA PHE A 118 -5.99 -2.42 -2.11
C PHE A 118 -5.65 -2.06 -3.56
N PRO A 119 -5.74 -3.02 -4.49
CA PRO A 119 -5.24 -2.81 -5.84
C PRO A 119 -6.19 -1.92 -6.65
N PHE A 120 -5.65 -0.91 -7.32
CA PHE A 120 -6.34 -0.07 -8.32
C PHE A 120 -7.57 0.67 -7.76
N TYR A 121 -7.44 1.27 -6.58
CA TYR A 121 -8.47 2.09 -5.93
C TYR A 121 -8.23 3.59 -6.17
N PRO A 122 -9.24 4.44 -6.49
CA PRO A 122 -10.65 4.15 -6.77
C PRO A 122 -10.91 3.94 -8.28
N GLN A 123 -10.64 2.73 -8.77
CA GLN A 123 -11.28 2.09 -9.92
C GLN A 123 -11.53 2.91 -11.20
N GLU A 124 -10.55 2.86 -12.10
CA GLU A 124 -10.83 2.82 -13.53
C GLU A 124 -10.21 1.54 -14.11
N MET A 125 -10.78 1.02 -15.20
CA MET A 125 -10.29 -0.18 -15.89
C MET A 125 -8.76 -0.12 -16.08
N PHE A 126 -8.02 -0.83 -15.25
CA PHE A 126 -6.56 -0.79 -15.29
C PHE A 126 -6.05 -1.96 -16.12
N LEU A 127 -5.64 -1.66 -17.35
CA LEU A 127 -4.92 -2.61 -18.19
C LEU A 127 -3.44 -2.51 -17.86
N ILE A 128 -2.93 -3.47 -17.10
CA ILE A 128 -1.50 -3.56 -16.80
C ILE A 128 -0.79 -4.10 -18.04
N SER A 129 0.26 -3.42 -18.50
CA SER A 129 1.06 -3.96 -19.58
C SER A 129 1.89 -5.16 -19.08
N GLN A 130 2.23 -6.09 -19.99
CA GLN A 130 3.07 -7.23 -19.60
C GLN A 130 4.47 -6.81 -19.11
N ASN A 131 4.96 -5.62 -19.49
CA ASN A 131 6.23 -5.10 -19.01
C ASN A 131 6.12 -4.63 -17.56
N ASP A 132 5.07 -3.89 -17.22
CA ASP A 132 4.84 -3.41 -15.84
C ASP A 132 4.66 -4.58 -14.86
N ALA A 133 3.95 -5.61 -15.30
CA ALA A 133 3.79 -6.85 -14.52
C ALA A 133 5.14 -7.57 -14.28
N ARG A 134 6.10 -7.48 -15.21
CA ARG A 134 7.44 -8.06 -15.04
C ARG A 134 8.30 -7.25 -14.08
N GLU A 135 8.29 -5.93 -14.18
CA GLU A 135 9.10 -5.08 -13.29
C GLU A 135 8.63 -5.18 -11.82
N LEU A 136 7.31 -5.18 -11.62
CA LEU A 136 6.74 -5.40 -10.29
C LEU A 136 7.01 -6.80 -9.75
N ARG A 137 7.13 -7.80 -10.62
CA ARG A 137 7.44 -9.17 -10.19
C ARG A 137 8.76 -9.22 -9.42
N ASP A 138 9.80 -8.59 -9.94
CA ASP A 138 11.12 -8.58 -9.30
C ASP A 138 11.11 -7.81 -7.99
N LEU A 139 10.38 -6.69 -7.93
CA LEU A 139 10.28 -5.89 -6.71
C LEU A 139 9.48 -6.58 -5.60
N THR A 140 8.42 -7.30 -5.98
CA THR A 140 7.54 -8.01 -5.05
C THR A 140 8.11 -9.37 -4.59
N GLN A 141 9.10 -9.95 -5.29
CA GLN A 141 9.84 -11.13 -4.81
C GLN A 141 10.54 -10.89 -3.47
N ARG A 142 10.89 -9.64 -3.16
CA ARG A 142 11.52 -9.26 -1.88
C ARG A 142 10.53 -9.29 -0.71
N VAL A 143 9.23 -9.31 -0.99
CA VAL A 143 8.16 -9.27 0.02
C VAL A 143 7.58 -10.68 0.21
N PRO A 144 7.89 -11.36 1.32
CA PRO A 144 7.49 -12.75 1.53
C PRO A 144 5.98 -12.96 1.73
N VAL A 145 5.27 -11.94 2.22
CA VAL A 145 3.83 -11.98 2.48
C VAL A 145 3.15 -10.85 1.73
N ILE A 146 2.25 -11.19 0.81
CA ILE A 146 1.42 -10.20 0.12
C ILE A 146 -0.05 -10.59 0.26
N ARG A 147 -0.87 -9.63 0.67
CA ARG A 147 -2.31 -9.76 0.77
C ARG A 147 -2.97 -8.77 -0.17
N LEU A 148 -3.86 -9.27 -1.02
CA LEU A 148 -4.72 -8.41 -1.82
C LEU A 148 -6.05 -8.25 -1.09
N LEU A 149 -6.42 -7.00 -0.81
CA LEU A 149 -7.58 -6.61 -0.03
C LEU A 149 -8.63 -5.98 -0.92
N ASP A 150 -9.91 -6.24 -0.64
CA ASP A 150 -11.07 -5.70 -1.37
C ASP A 150 -10.91 -5.76 -2.91
N VAL A 151 -10.43 -6.91 -3.41
CA VAL A 151 -10.21 -7.06 -4.86
C VAL A 151 -11.56 -7.16 -5.56
N LYS A 152 -11.93 -6.10 -6.28
CA LYS A 152 -13.17 -6.09 -7.06
C LYS A 152 -13.01 -6.85 -8.37
N GLY A 153 -14.11 -7.37 -8.90
CA GLY A 153 -14.07 -8.27 -10.05
C GLY A 153 -13.40 -7.77 -11.30
N GLY A 154 -13.59 -6.49 -11.64
CA GLY A 154 -12.99 -5.90 -12.84
C GLY A 154 -11.47 -5.77 -12.81
N VAL A 155 -10.84 -5.96 -11.65
CA VAL A 155 -9.38 -5.82 -11.46
C VAL A 155 -8.70 -7.11 -11.00
N LEU A 156 -9.48 -8.19 -10.77
CA LEU A 156 -8.95 -9.44 -10.23
C LEU A 156 -7.88 -10.06 -11.14
N GLU A 157 -8.15 -10.18 -12.44
CA GLU A 157 -7.20 -10.77 -13.40
C GLU A 157 -5.87 -10.02 -13.40
N SER A 158 -5.91 -8.68 -13.50
CA SER A 158 -4.73 -7.83 -13.54
C SER A 158 -3.95 -7.86 -12.22
N ALA A 159 -4.66 -7.86 -11.09
CA ALA A 159 -4.03 -8.02 -9.77
C ALA A 159 -3.36 -9.39 -9.66
N LEU A 160 -4.05 -10.46 -10.07
CA LEU A 160 -3.48 -11.80 -10.09
C LEU A 160 -2.26 -11.88 -11.01
N ASP A 161 -2.30 -11.40 -12.25
CA ASP A 161 -1.14 -11.40 -13.17
C ASP A 161 0.08 -10.64 -12.59
N THR A 162 -0.17 -9.58 -11.81
CA THR A 162 0.87 -8.79 -11.16
C THR A 162 1.49 -9.50 -9.95
N PHE A 163 0.66 -10.16 -9.14
CA PHE A 163 1.09 -10.70 -7.85
C PHE A 163 1.25 -12.23 -7.83
N SER A 164 0.86 -12.94 -8.90
CA SER A 164 1.00 -14.40 -9.01
C SER A 164 2.46 -14.78 -9.27
N ILE A 165 3.16 -15.03 -8.16
CA ILE A 165 4.54 -15.50 -8.16
C ILE A 165 4.60 -16.86 -7.47
N ARG A 166 5.28 -17.81 -8.12
CA ARG A 166 5.33 -19.24 -7.74
C ARG A 166 6.08 -19.53 -6.43
N ASP A 167 6.82 -18.57 -5.87
CA ASP A 167 7.73 -18.81 -4.72
C ASP A 167 7.47 -17.88 -3.52
N ARG A 168 6.21 -17.50 -3.26
CA ARG A 168 5.87 -16.69 -2.06
C ARG A 168 5.59 -17.55 -0.85
N SER A 169 6.00 -17.05 0.32
CA SER A 169 5.77 -17.72 1.61
C SER A 169 4.30 -17.70 2.02
N VAL A 170 3.58 -16.61 1.71
CA VAL A 170 2.13 -16.48 1.94
C VAL A 170 1.53 -15.51 0.91
N PHE A 171 0.47 -15.93 0.22
CA PHE A 171 -0.38 -15.09 -0.62
C PHE A 171 -1.82 -15.22 -0.15
N GLU A 172 -2.45 -14.12 0.27
CA GLU A 172 -3.84 -14.09 0.71
C GLU A 172 -4.66 -13.18 -0.20
N LEU A 173 -5.88 -13.60 -0.50
CA LEU A 173 -6.80 -12.89 -1.38
C LEU A 173 -8.11 -12.70 -0.63
N ASP A 174 -8.41 -11.44 -0.34
CA ASP A 174 -9.69 -11.00 0.19
C ASP A 174 -10.47 -10.33 -0.95
N CYS A 175 -11.55 -10.97 -1.36
CA CYS A 175 -12.40 -10.54 -2.45
C CYS A 175 -13.75 -10.13 -1.87
N ALA A 176 -14.11 -8.85 -2.01
CA ALA A 176 -15.44 -8.38 -1.62
C ALA A 176 -16.56 -8.92 -2.51
N ASP A 177 -16.23 -9.40 -3.71
CA ASP A 177 -17.17 -10.08 -4.60
C ASP A 177 -16.56 -11.38 -5.12
N LEU A 178 -17.26 -12.50 -4.93
CA LEU A 178 -16.85 -13.84 -5.37
C LEU A 178 -17.37 -14.20 -6.78
N ARG A 179 -18.24 -13.40 -7.39
CA ARG A 179 -18.65 -13.55 -8.80
C ARG A 179 -17.48 -13.63 -9.82
N PRO A 180 -16.33 -12.98 -9.61
CA PRO A 180 -15.19 -13.00 -10.54
C PRO A 180 -14.47 -14.36 -10.64
N PHE A 181 -14.69 -15.29 -9.69
CA PHE A 181 -14.15 -16.65 -9.78
C PHE A 181 -14.88 -17.54 -10.82
N GLN A 182 -15.76 -16.95 -11.63
CA GLN A 182 -16.28 -17.57 -12.85
C GLN A 182 -15.35 -17.37 -14.06
N ASP A 183 -14.31 -16.54 -13.94
CA ASP A 183 -13.30 -16.35 -14.97
C ASP A 183 -12.31 -17.54 -15.00
N PRO A 184 -12.27 -18.32 -16.09
CA PRO A 184 -11.36 -19.46 -16.22
C PRO A 184 -9.88 -19.08 -16.06
N ARG A 185 -9.49 -17.86 -16.46
CA ARG A 185 -8.10 -17.39 -16.38
C ARG A 185 -7.74 -16.99 -14.96
N ALA A 186 -8.64 -16.37 -14.20
CA ALA A 186 -8.41 -16.12 -12.77
C ALA A 186 -8.21 -17.45 -12.01
N LEU A 187 -9.03 -18.47 -12.32
CA LEU A 187 -8.90 -19.82 -11.76
C LEU A 187 -7.57 -20.49 -12.18
N GLU A 188 -7.14 -20.34 -13.43
CA GLU A 188 -5.85 -20.82 -13.92
C GLU A 188 -4.69 -20.18 -13.14
N ILE A 189 -4.69 -18.85 -12.97
CA ILE A 189 -3.64 -18.15 -12.23
C ILE A 189 -3.61 -18.60 -10.76
N LEU A 190 -4.77 -18.71 -10.12
CA LEU A 190 -4.89 -19.18 -8.74
C LEU A 190 -4.41 -20.63 -8.58
N SER A 191 -4.62 -21.49 -9.57
CA SER A 191 -4.12 -22.87 -9.57
C SER A 191 -2.58 -22.97 -9.56
N HIS A 192 -1.90 -21.88 -9.93
CA HIS A 192 -0.44 -21.77 -9.96
C HIS A 192 0.15 -21.05 -8.75
N VAL A 193 -0.67 -20.56 -7.82
CA VAL A 193 -0.19 -20.00 -6.55
C VAL A 193 0.22 -21.16 -5.64
N ALA A 194 1.50 -21.24 -5.31
CA ALA A 194 2.12 -22.44 -4.73
C ALA A 194 1.70 -22.78 -3.28
N HIS A 195 0.81 -22.01 -2.66
CA HIS A 195 0.50 -22.07 -1.23
C HIS A 195 -1.02 -22.02 -1.00
N PRO A 196 -1.53 -22.47 0.16
CA PRO A 196 -2.96 -22.50 0.41
C PRO A 196 -3.55 -21.09 0.32
N LEU A 197 -4.34 -20.85 -0.72
CA LEU A 197 -5.15 -19.65 -0.86
C LEU A 197 -6.09 -19.57 0.34
N ARG A 198 -5.93 -18.53 1.17
CA ARG A 198 -6.91 -18.20 2.19
C ARG A 198 -7.86 -17.17 1.61
N LEU A 199 -9.08 -17.61 1.34
CA LEU A 199 -10.20 -16.74 1.03
C LEU A 199 -10.77 -16.26 2.36
N ALA A 200 -10.65 -14.97 2.66
CA ALA A 200 -11.46 -14.35 3.70
C ALA A 200 -12.88 -14.16 3.13
N VAL A 201 -13.89 -14.59 3.90
CA VAL A 201 -15.32 -14.41 3.61
C VAL A 201 -15.92 -13.58 4.73
#